data_AF-A0A6C0PB61-F1
#
_entry.id   AF-A0A6C0PB61-F1
#
_cell.length_a   1.000
_cell.length_b   1.000
_cell.length_c   1.000
_cell.angle_alpha   90.00
_cell.angle_beta   90.00
_cell.angle_gamma   90.00
#
_symmetry.space_group_name_H-M   'P 1'
#
loop_
_entity.id
_entity.type
_entity.pdbx_description
1 polymer ?
#
loop_
_entity_poly.entity_id
_entity_poly.type
_entity_poly.pdbx_seq_one_letter_code
_entity_poly.pdbx_strand_id
1 'polypeptide(L)'
;MKERRRCKGVSKVHVAATYKKITVVVPNAPVSDTLPATISFYVDTRFTTTQVSQIRNMIAGALSFWRDHYIEVDEQGSSRYQACVNKYAKFNLAPVWFEEKLANGAAAASVQMDGFTTQIRANGFGQAAKAYIMYEKSNSDFIVKGVNASNPETNSLTVTVNPTTISKTTILGSFKFGALQHAWLHREGYRHPAGKYTSYFAGEASMCAMRGNKNKITGQSDSVYTKYLD
;
A
#
# COMPACT_ATOMS: atom_id res chain seq x y z
N MET A 1 -29.66 -26.56 -46.06
CA MET A 1 -29.05 -25.33 -45.51
C MET A 1 -29.31 -25.34 -44.00
N LYS A 2 -28.30 -25.57 -43.15
CA LYS A 2 -28.46 -25.70 -41.69
C LYS A 2 -28.37 -24.33 -41.02
N GLU A 3 -29.47 -23.85 -40.48
CA GLU A 3 -29.56 -22.58 -39.76
C GLU A 3 -28.96 -22.74 -38.35
N ARG A 4 -27.81 -22.09 -38.11
CA ARG A 4 -27.14 -22.09 -36.79
C ARG A 4 -27.79 -21.03 -35.91
N ARG A 5 -28.53 -21.47 -34.88
CA ARG A 5 -29.01 -20.61 -33.80
C ARG A 5 -27.82 -20.01 -33.03
N ARG A 6 -27.72 -18.69 -33.07
CA ARG A 6 -26.73 -17.89 -32.34
C ARG A 6 -27.23 -17.70 -30.91
N CYS A 7 -26.64 -18.40 -29.94
CA CYS A 7 -26.91 -18.15 -28.52
C CYS A 7 -26.44 -16.73 -28.17
N LYS A 8 -27.38 -15.83 -27.88
CA LYS A 8 -27.09 -14.51 -27.30
C LYS A 8 -26.55 -14.73 -25.89
N GLY A 9 -25.27 -14.41 -25.69
CA GLY A 9 -24.67 -14.39 -24.37
C GLY A 9 -25.42 -13.40 -23.47
N VAL A 10 -25.79 -13.88 -22.28
CA VAL A 10 -26.37 -13.03 -21.23
C VAL A 10 -25.32 -11.99 -20.85
N SER A 11 -25.57 -10.72 -21.17
CA SER A 11 -24.74 -9.62 -20.67
C SER A 11 -24.80 -9.62 -19.15
N LYS A 12 -23.66 -9.81 -18.50
CA LYS A 12 -23.52 -9.55 -17.06
C LYS A 12 -23.88 -8.08 -16.84
N VAL A 13 -24.97 -7.83 -16.12
CA VAL A 13 -25.35 -6.49 -15.69
C VAL A 13 -24.19 -5.93 -14.85
N HIS A 14 -23.46 -4.97 -15.39
CA HIS A 14 -22.49 -4.19 -14.63
C HIS A 14 -23.28 -3.30 -13.67
N VAL A 15 -23.42 -3.74 -12.42
CA VAL A 15 -23.86 -2.85 -11.35
C VAL A 15 -22.77 -1.80 -11.20
N ALA A 16 -23.09 -0.55 -11.50
CA ALA A 16 -22.17 0.56 -11.29
C ALA A 16 -21.77 0.61 -9.81
N ALA A 17 -20.46 0.63 -9.55
CA ALA A 17 -19.95 0.70 -8.18
C ALA A 17 -20.43 2.01 -7.52
N THR A 18 -21.00 1.89 -6.32
CA THR A 18 -21.32 3.06 -5.48
C THR A 18 -20.29 3.18 -4.38
N TYR A 19 -19.99 4.42 -3.99
CA TYR A 19 -18.92 4.71 -3.03
C TYR A 19 -19.40 5.62 -1.91
N LYS A 20 -18.91 5.36 -0.70
CA LYS A 20 -19.12 6.20 0.49
C LYS A 20 -17.79 6.80 0.94
N LYS A 21 -17.79 8.10 1.22
CA LYS A 21 -16.61 8.79 1.75
C LYS A 21 -16.33 8.36 3.19
N ILE A 22 -15.08 8.04 3.48
CA ILE A 22 -14.51 7.94 4.82
C ILE A 22 -13.36 8.94 4.96
N THR A 23 -13.04 9.29 6.19
CA THR A 23 -11.88 10.11 6.54
C THR A 23 -11.03 9.37 7.57
N VAL A 24 -9.71 9.51 7.46
CA VAL A 24 -8.75 8.99 8.42
C VAL A 24 -7.85 10.13 8.86
N VAL A 25 -7.59 10.22 10.17
CA VAL A 25 -6.72 11.26 10.75
C VAL A 25 -5.28 11.02 10.31
N VAL A 26 -4.61 12.09 9.90
CA VAL A 26 -3.16 12.07 9.68
C VAL A 26 -2.50 12.44 11.00
N PRO A 27 -1.63 11.58 11.55
CA PRO A 27 -0.91 11.93 12.77
C PRO A 27 0.11 13.05 12.50
N ASN A 28 0.40 13.85 13.52
CA ASN A 28 1.52 14.79 13.48
C ASN A 28 2.84 14.02 13.47
N ALA A 29 3.78 14.45 12.64
CA ALA A 29 5.14 13.91 12.52
C ALA A 29 6.16 15.07 12.46
N PRO A 30 7.43 14.87 12.86
CA PRO A 30 8.48 15.87 12.78
C PRO A 30 8.98 16.02 11.33
N VAL A 31 8.12 16.60 10.47
CA VAL A 31 8.42 16.94 9.08
C VAL A 31 8.31 18.46 8.91
N SER A 32 9.06 19.02 7.96
CA SER A 32 9.00 20.45 7.66
C SER A 32 7.73 20.84 6.90
N ASP A 33 7.12 19.90 6.19
CA ASP A 33 5.92 20.14 5.41
C ASP A 33 4.67 20.33 6.28
N THR A 34 3.77 21.22 5.83
CA THR A 34 2.43 21.30 6.40
C THR A 34 1.62 20.06 6.04
N LEU A 35 1.06 19.41 7.07
CA LEU A 35 0.27 18.19 6.95
C LEU A 35 -1.24 18.49 6.99
N PRO A 36 -2.07 17.77 6.21
CA PRO A 36 -3.51 17.86 6.31
C PRO A 36 -3.99 17.17 7.58
N ALA A 37 -5.05 17.66 8.23
CA ALA A 37 -5.59 17.01 9.44
C ALA A 37 -6.17 15.60 9.15
N THR A 38 -6.67 15.38 7.93
CA THR A 38 -7.26 14.09 7.52
C THR A 38 -7.00 13.81 6.03
N ILE A 39 -7.03 12.53 5.65
CA ILE A 39 -7.11 12.08 4.26
C ILE A 39 -8.49 11.45 4.02
N SER A 40 -9.05 11.68 2.84
CA SER A 40 -10.35 11.16 2.43
C SER A 40 -10.23 9.99 1.45
N PHE A 41 -11.05 8.96 1.63
CA PHE A 41 -11.16 7.82 0.72
C PHE A 41 -12.62 7.55 0.35
N TYR A 42 -12.85 7.13 -0.90
CA TYR A 42 -14.16 6.72 -1.41
C TYR A 42 -14.22 5.19 -1.43
N VAL A 43 -14.91 4.61 -0.46
CA VAL A 43 -14.95 3.16 -0.24
C VAL A 43 -16.17 2.54 -0.89
N ASP A 44 -15.98 1.47 -1.63
CA ASP A 44 -17.06 0.72 -2.28
C ASP A 44 -18.11 0.27 -1.24
N THR A 45 -19.39 0.53 -1.51
CA THR A 45 -20.49 0.24 -0.57
C THR A 45 -20.75 -1.25 -0.36
N ARG A 46 -20.15 -2.13 -1.16
CA ARG A 46 -20.22 -3.59 -0.97
C ARG A 46 -19.44 -4.06 0.26
N PHE A 47 -18.52 -3.27 0.80
CA PHE A 47 -17.83 -3.61 2.04
C PHE A 47 -18.80 -3.53 3.23
N THR A 48 -18.75 -4.54 4.12
CA THR A 48 -19.51 -4.52 5.38
C THR A 48 -18.94 -3.47 6.33
N THR A 49 -19.72 -3.05 7.33
CA THR A 49 -19.23 -2.12 8.37
C THR A 49 -17.93 -2.60 9.02
N THR A 50 -17.84 -3.89 9.34
CA THR A 50 -16.62 -4.49 9.91
C THR A 50 -15.43 -4.38 8.95
N GLN A 51 -15.65 -4.63 7.64
CA GLN A 51 -14.59 -4.49 6.64
C GLN A 51 -14.16 -3.02 6.48
N VAL A 52 -15.09 -2.07 6.52
CA VAL A 52 -14.77 -0.64 6.50
C VAL A 52 -13.94 -0.24 7.73
N SER A 53 -14.25 -0.77 8.91
CA SER A 53 -13.42 -0.56 10.12
C SER A 53 -12.01 -1.16 9.95
N GLN A 54 -11.89 -2.34 9.35
CA GLN A 54 -10.57 -2.94 9.06
C GLN A 54 -9.79 -2.10 8.03
N ILE A 55 -10.45 -1.55 7.00
CA ILE A 55 -9.84 -0.62 6.03
C ILE A 55 -9.32 0.65 6.74
N ARG A 56 -10.14 1.25 7.62
CA ARG A 56 -9.72 2.41 8.43
C ARG A 56 -8.48 2.09 9.28
N ASN A 57 -8.48 0.95 9.97
CA ASN A 57 -7.36 0.53 10.81
C ASN A 57 -6.10 0.26 9.99
N MET A 58 -6.25 -0.33 8.80
CA MET A 58 -5.15 -0.59 7.87
C MET A 58 -4.50 0.72 7.38
N ILE A 59 -5.31 1.71 7.01
CA ILE A 59 -4.84 3.05 6.61
C ILE A 59 -4.16 3.76 7.79
N ALA A 60 -4.80 3.75 8.98
CA ALA A 60 -4.23 4.35 10.18
C ALA A 60 -2.90 3.69 10.58
N GLY A 61 -2.76 2.37 10.38
CA GLY A 61 -1.51 1.64 10.60
C GLY A 61 -0.39 2.10 9.66
N ALA A 62 -0.68 2.29 8.37
CA ALA A 62 0.30 2.80 7.41
C ALA A 62 0.74 4.24 7.73
N LEU A 63 -0.20 5.11 8.13
CA LEU A 63 0.12 6.48 8.57
C LEU A 63 0.90 6.49 9.89
N SER A 64 0.60 5.59 10.82
CA SER A 64 1.38 5.47 12.06
C SER A 64 2.80 4.98 11.80
N PHE A 65 2.97 4.03 10.88
CA PHE A 65 4.30 3.53 10.47
C PHE A 65 5.16 4.64 9.84
N TRP A 66 4.57 5.48 9.00
CA TRP A 66 5.21 6.67 8.44
C TRP A 66 5.63 7.67 9.52
N ARG A 67 4.72 7.98 10.45
CA ARG A 67 4.99 8.87 11.57
C ARG A 67 6.14 8.35 12.45
N ASP A 68 6.09 7.08 12.81
CA ASP A 68 7.08 6.46 13.68
C ASP A 68 8.47 6.43 13.01
N HIS A 69 8.54 6.32 11.68
CA HIS A 69 9.80 6.52 10.96
C HIS A 69 10.39 7.91 11.19
N TYR A 70 9.61 8.97 11.04
CA TYR A 70 10.13 10.34 11.23
C TYR A 70 10.47 10.64 12.69
N ILE A 71 9.70 10.13 13.66
CA ILE A 71 10.05 10.23 15.08
C ILE A 71 11.41 9.56 15.35
N GLU A 72 11.61 8.34 14.88
CA GLU A 72 12.89 7.65 15.07
C GLU A 72 14.04 8.38 14.35
N VAL A 73 13.81 8.94 13.15
CA VAL A 73 14.85 9.72 12.46
C VAL A 73 15.21 10.99 13.25
N ASP A 74 14.22 11.71 13.78
CA ASP A 74 14.43 12.93 14.58
C ASP A 74 15.18 12.62 15.90
N GLU A 75 14.80 11.55 16.60
CA GLU A 75 15.36 11.20 17.91
C GLU A 75 16.75 10.56 17.84
N GLN A 76 17.03 9.72 16.84
CA GLN A 76 18.24 8.89 16.78
C GLN A 76 18.95 8.88 15.41
N GLY A 77 18.54 9.74 14.47
CA GLY A 77 19.19 9.91 13.16
C GLY A 77 18.90 8.81 12.13
N SER A 78 18.23 7.72 12.53
CA SER A 78 17.79 6.65 11.61
C SER A 78 16.63 5.86 12.18
N SER A 79 15.81 5.24 11.34
CA SER A 79 14.69 4.40 11.79
C SER A 79 14.98 2.89 11.69
N ARG A 80 14.27 2.10 12.49
CA ARG A 80 14.24 0.64 12.41
C ARG A 80 13.76 0.17 11.04
N TYR A 81 12.87 0.93 10.39
CA TYR A 81 12.46 0.67 9.01
C TYR A 81 13.65 0.81 8.05
N GLN A 82 14.41 1.91 8.10
CA GLN A 82 15.61 2.10 7.29
C GLN A 82 16.62 0.97 7.52
N ALA A 83 16.86 0.59 8.78
CA ALA A 83 17.75 -0.53 9.10
C ALA A 83 17.27 -1.85 8.48
N CYS A 84 15.97 -2.14 8.55
CA CYS A 84 15.39 -3.37 7.99
C CYS A 84 15.53 -3.43 6.46
N VAL A 85 15.13 -2.37 5.74
CA VAL A 85 15.23 -2.38 4.27
C VAL A 85 16.67 -2.30 3.79
N ASN A 86 17.57 -1.62 4.50
CA ASN A 86 19.00 -1.60 4.16
C ASN A 86 19.60 -3.02 4.16
N LYS A 87 19.19 -3.82 5.13
CA LYS A 87 19.62 -5.21 5.26
C LYS A 87 19.10 -6.06 4.10
N TYR A 88 17.82 -5.98 3.76
CA TYR A 88 17.17 -6.95 2.89
C TYR A 88 16.90 -6.48 1.45
N ALA A 89 16.65 -5.19 1.20
CA ALA A 89 16.42 -4.67 -0.15
C ALA A 89 17.74 -4.46 -0.91
N LYS A 90 17.79 -4.91 -2.17
CA LYS A 90 18.96 -4.85 -3.06
C LYS A 90 18.63 -4.33 -4.46
N PHE A 91 17.38 -4.50 -4.91
CA PHE A 91 16.95 -4.20 -6.28
C PHE A 91 15.84 -3.15 -6.30
N ASN A 92 15.80 -2.38 -7.40
CA ASN A 92 14.82 -1.33 -7.67
C ASN A 92 14.64 -0.37 -6.48
N LEU A 93 15.77 0.12 -5.99
CA LEU A 93 15.86 1.01 -4.83
C LEU A 93 15.31 2.42 -5.11
N ALA A 94 15.22 2.83 -6.37
CA ALA A 94 14.66 4.13 -6.75
C ALA A 94 13.25 3.98 -7.35
N PRO A 95 12.30 4.86 -7.00
CA PRO A 95 11.04 4.96 -7.70
C PRO A 95 11.26 5.64 -9.06
N VAL A 96 10.33 5.42 -10.00
CA VAL A 96 10.51 5.86 -11.40
C VAL A 96 10.58 7.38 -11.61
N TRP A 97 10.16 8.19 -10.64
CA TRP A 97 10.27 9.65 -10.69
C TRP A 97 11.55 10.20 -10.07
N PHE A 98 12.34 9.35 -9.40
CA PHE A 98 13.58 9.76 -8.78
C PHE A 98 14.73 9.48 -9.73
N GLU A 99 15.39 10.53 -10.18
CA GLU A 99 16.39 10.46 -11.26
C GLU A 99 17.73 9.87 -10.78
N GLU A 100 18.05 10.06 -9.49
CA GLU A 100 19.33 9.65 -8.94
C GLU A 100 19.36 8.16 -8.56
N LYS A 101 20.56 7.58 -8.65
CA LYS A 101 20.78 6.21 -8.19
C LYS A 101 20.92 6.20 -6.66
N LEU A 102 20.06 5.44 -6.00
CA LEU A 102 20.15 5.21 -4.57
C LEU A 102 21.12 4.08 -4.24
N ALA A 103 22.05 4.35 -3.35
CA ALA A 103 23.17 3.45 -3.04
C ALA A 103 22.75 2.19 -2.27
N ASN A 104 21.73 2.30 -1.41
CA ASN A 104 21.32 1.21 -0.51
C ASN A 104 19.85 1.36 -0.06
N GLY A 105 19.37 0.37 0.69
CA GLY A 105 17.98 0.35 1.15
C GLY A 105 17.66 1.45 2.18
N ALA A 106 18.62 1.91 2.98
CA ALA A 106 18.37 3.01 3.92
C ALA A 106 18.07 4.33 3.18
N ALA A 107 18.88 4.66 2.17
CA ALA A 107 18.64 5.82 1.31
C ALA A 107 17.29 5.72 0.58
N ALA A 108 16.94 4.51 0.11
CA ALA A 108 15.65 4.26 -0.49
C ALA A 108 14.48 4.43 0.47
N ALA A 109 14.61 4.03 1.74
CA ALA A 109 13.58 4.29 2.75
C ALA A 109 13.37 5.78 3.02
N SER A 110 14.44 6.59 3.02
CA SER A 110 14.29 8.05 3.16
C SER A 110 13.50 8.64 2.01
N VAL A 111 13.93 8.38 0.76
CA VAL A 111 13.24 8.87 -0.45
C VAL A 111 11.78 8.39 -0.49
N GLN A 112 11.54 7.14 -0.11
CA GLN A 112 10.21 6.58 -0.03
C GLN A 112 9.32 7.30 0.98
N MET A 113 9.84 7.61 2.17
CA MET A 113 9.05 8.26 3.21
C MET A 113 8.75 9.72 2.86
N ASP A 114 9.68 10.41 2.19
CA ASP A 114 9.45 11.76 1.65
C ASP A 114 8.41 11.75 0.51
N GLY A 115 8.50 10.76 -0.38
CA GLY A 115 7.49 10.52 -1.41
C GLY A 115 6.11 10.20 -0.81
N PHE A 116 6.07 9.44 0.28
CA PHE A 116 4.82 9.15 0.98
C PHE A 116 4.26 10.37 1.73
N THR A 117 5.11 11.22 2.31
CA THR A 117 4.71 12.55 2.84
C THR A 117 4.06 13.39 1.75
N THR A 118 4.64 13.40 0.56
CA THR A 118 4.09 14.10 -0.62
C THR A 118 2.71 13.55 -1.00
N GLN A 119 2.54 12.21 -1.05
CA GLN A 119 1.24 11.59 -1.31
C GLN A 119 0.19 11.91 -0.24
N ILE A 120 0.58 11.89 1.03
CA ILE A 120 -0.29 12.24 2.18
C ILE A 120 -0.83 13.65 2.00
N ARG A 121 0.04 14.61 1.70
CA ARG A 121 -0.33 16.01 1.46
C ARG A 121 -1.22 16.14 0.23
N ALA A 122 -0.81 15.56 -0.89
CA ALA A 122 -1.55 15.67 -2.14
C ALA A 122 -2.97 15.11 -2.02
N ASN A 123 -3.14 13.97 -1.36
CA ASN A 123 -4.45 13.34 -1.19
C ASN A 123 -5.29 14.03 -0.09
N GLY A 124 -4.65 14.52 0.99
CA GLY A 124 -5.37 15.18 2.08
C GLY A 124 -5.80 16.61 1.78
N PHE A 125 -5.01 17.37 1.02
CA PHE A 125 -5.37 18.72 0.53
C PHE A 125 -6.18 18.70 -0.77
N GLY A 126 -6.42 17.52 -1.37
CA GLY A 126 -7.21 17.39 -2.59
C GLY A 126 -6.50 17.85 -3.86
N GLN A 127 -5.16 17.83 -3.87
CA GLN A 127 -4.32 18.13 -5.03
C GLN A 127 -4.23 16.92 -5.99
N ALA A 128 -4.25 15.70 -5.44
CA ALA A 128 -4.33 14.47 -6.21
C ALA A 128 -5.78 14.10 -6.56
N ALA A 129 -5.94 13.25 -7.58
CA ALA A 129 -7.24 12.65 -7.88
C ALA A 129 -7.79 11.86 -6.68
N LYS A 130 -9.12 11.79 -6.55
CA LYS A 130 -9.80 11.11 -5.44
C LYS A 130 -9.27 9.67 -5.26
N ALA A 131 -9.01 9.29 -4.00
CA ALA A 131 -8.59 7.93 -3.65
C ALA A 131 -9.81 7.02 -3.46
N TYR A 132 -9.87 5.92 -4.23
CA TYR A 132 -10.92 4.91 -4.15
C TYR A 132 -10.41 3.64 -3.47
N ILE A 133 -11.25 3.02 -2.64
CA ILE A 133 -11.03 1.67 -2.12
C ILE A 133 -12.02 0.75 -2.80
N MET A 134 -11.55 0.05 -3.83
CA MET A 134 -12.36 -0.79 -4.69
C MET A 134 -12.54 -2.19 -4.10
N TYR A 135 -13.69 -2.81 -4.35
CA TYR A 135 -14.00 -4.17 -3.90
C TYR A 135 -13.71 -5.20 -5.01
N GLU A 136 -12.86 -6.19 -4.71
CA GLU A 136 -12.61 -7.35 -5.57
C GLU A 136 -12.66 -8.64 -4.74
N LYS A 137 -13.78 -9.36 -4.80
CA LYS A 137 -13.86 -10.70 -4.22
C LYS A 137 -13.03 -11.68 -5.06
N SER A 138 -11.99 -12.24 -4.46
CA SER A 138 -11.11 -13.23 -5.09
C SER A 138 -10.88 -14.44 -4.18
N ASN A 139 -10.55 -15.58 -4.80
CA ASN A 139 -10.08 -16.79 -4.11
C ASN A 139 -8.58 -16.77 -3.80
N SER A 140 -7.82 -15.81 -4.35
CA SER A 140 -6.42 -15.62 -4.00
C SER A 140 -6.27 -14.90 -2.65
N ASP A 141 -5.12 -15.11 -2.01
CA ASP A 141 -4.86 -14.64 -0.64
C ASP A 141 -4.40 -13.17 -0.54
N PHE A 142 -4.34 -12.39 -1.64
CA PHE A 142 -3.97 -10.97 -1.53
C PHE A 142 -4.90 -10.21 -0.59
N ILE A 143 -4.38 -9.20 0.09
CA ILE A 143 -5.18 -8.28 0.92
C ILE A 143 -5.52 -7.03 0.11
N VAL A 144 -4.50 -6.39 -0.46
CA VAL A 144 -4.60 -5.13 -1.22
C VAL A 144 -3.81 -5.24 -2.51
N LYS A 145 -4.28 -4.63 -3.59
CA LYS A 145 -3.54 -4.41 -4.83
C LYS A 145 -3.46 -2.94 -5.18
N GLY A 146 -2.32 -2.54 -5.75
CA GLY A 146 -2.12 -1.22 -6.34
C GLY A 146 -1.89 -1.34 -7.84
N VAL A 147 -2.31 -0.32 -8.60
CA VAL A 147 -1.83 -0.17 -9.99
C VAL A 147 -0.64 0.77 -10.00
N ASN A 148 0.36 0.50 -10.82
CA ASN A 148 1.54 1.36 -10.91
C ASN A 148 1.17 2.82 -11.21
N ALA A 149 1.90 3.73 -10.58
CA ALA A 149 1.91 5.15 -10.93
C ALA A 149 3.36 5.66 -10.91
N SER A 150 3.55 6.98 -11.03
CA SER A 150 4.88 7.55 -11.28
C SER A 150 5.05 8.98 -10.80
N ASN A 151 4.15 9.51 -9.99
CA ASN A 151 4.22 10.89 -9.50
C ASN A 151 3.50 11.01 -8.15
N PRO A 152 4.20 11.18 -7.03
CA PRO A 152 3.58 11.24 -5.70
C PRO A 152 2.68 12.48 -5.49
N GLU A 153 2.86 13.56 -6.25
CA GLU A 153 2.09 14.81 -6.11
C GLU A 153 0.69 14.75 -6.72
N THR A 154 0.50 13.91 -7.74
CA THR A 154 -0.74 13.89 -8.52
C THR A 154 -1.45 12.55 -8.47
N ASN A 155 -0.75 11.48 -8.09
CA ASN A 155 -1.35 10.16 -8.06
C ASN A 155 -2.22 9.93 -6.83
N SER A 156 -3.43 9.48 -7.13
CA SER A 156 -4.39 8.99 -6.16
C SER A 156 -3.87 7.76 -5.41
N LEU A 157 -4.13 7.67 -4.11
CA LEU A 157 -3.89 6.48 -3.27
C LEU A 157 -4.93 5.35 -3.47
N THR A 158 -5.57 5.31 -4.65
CA THR A 158 -6.53 4.28 -5.02
C THR A 158 -5.94 2.87 -4.95
N VAL A 159 -6.67 1.95 -4.35
CA VAL A 159 -6.31 0.53 -4.22
C VAL A 159 -7.54 -0.37 -4.35
N THR A 160 -7.30 -1.64 -4.63
CA THR A 160 -8.32 -2.70 -4.62
C THR A 160 -8.12 -3.61 -3.42
N VAL A 161 -9.18 -3.93 -2.69
CA VAL A 161 -9.12 -4.76 -1.46
C VAL A 161 -9.91 -6.05 -1.63
N ASN A 162 -9.34 -7.17 -1.18
CA ASN A 162 -10.04 -8.44 -1.09
C ASN A 162 -10.87 -8.49 0.21
N PRO A 163 -12.20 -8.43 0.12
CA PRO A 163 -13.10 -8.45 1.29
C PRO A 163 -12.99 -9.75 2.08
N THR A 164 -12.73 -10.88 1.40
CA THR A 164 -12.63 -12.19 2.05
C THR A 164 -11.38 -12.24 2.92
N THR A 165 -10.24 -11.80 2.38
CA THR A 165 -8.95 -11.85 3.09
C THR A 165 -8.90 -10.83 4.23
N ILE A 166 -9.33 -9.58 4.01
CA ILE A 166 -9.29 -8.56 5.07
C ILE A 166 -10.19 -8.91 6.27
N SER A 167 -11.19 -9.76 6.06
CA SER A 167 -12.10 -10.26 7.11
C SER A 167 -11.51 -11.40 7.96
N LYS A 168 -10.39 -12.02 7.53
CA LYS A 168 -9.76 -13.11 8.30
C LYS A 168 -9.15 -12.54 9.59
N THR A 169 -9.61 -13.03 10.73
CA THR A 169 -9.13 -12.63 12.07
C THR A 169 -7.75 -13.20 12.40
N THR A 170 -7.35 -14.27 11.72
CA THR A 170 -6.01 -14.88 11.83
C THR A 170 -4.91 -14.03 11.19
N ILE A 171 -5.26 -13.04 10.38
CA ILE A 171 -4.31 -12.12 9.75
C ILE A 171 -4.12 -10.90 10.66
N LEU A 172 -2.89 -10.74 11.16
CA LEU A 172 -2.52 -9.63 12.02
C LEU A 172 -2.66 -8.28 11.31
N GLY A 173 -2.89 -7.21 12.09
CA GLY A 173 -2.97 -5.84 11.55
C GLY A 173 -1.73 -5.43 10.76
N SER A 174 -0.54 -5.92 11.15
CA SER A 174 0.72 -5.64 10.45
C SER A 174 0.76 -6.17 9.02
N PHE A 175 0.13 -7.30 8.77
CA PHE A 175 0.02 -7.86 7.42
C PHE A 175 -0.90 -7.02 6.55
N LYS A 176 -2.00 -6.52 7.12
CA LYS A 176 -2.95 -5.68 6.40
C LYS A 176 -2.30 -4.36 5.98
N PHE A 177 -1.69 -3.63 6.92
CA PHE A 177 -1.07 -2.35 6.56
C PHE A 177 0.21 -2.54 5.73
N GLY A 178 0.97 -3.62 5.94
CA GLY A 178 2.12 -3.94 5.08
C GLY A 178 1.69 -4.19 3.62
N ALA A 179 0.57 -4.87 3.39
CA ALA A 179 0.02 -5.05 2.04
C ALA A 179 -0.51 -3.74 1.44
N LEU A 180 -1.10 -2.86 2.27
CA LEU A 180 -1.47 -1.51 1.82
C LEU A 180 -0.25 -0.67 1.45
N GLN A 181 0.81 -0.72 2.26
CA GLN A 181 2.07 -0.04 2.00
C GLN A 181 2.66 -0.53 0.68
N HIS A 182 2.64 -1.84 0.41
CA HIS A 182 3.07 -2.40 -0.88
C HIS A 182 2.33 -1.80 -2.06
N ALA A 183 0.99 -1.79 -2.01
CA ALA A 183 0.16 -1.20 -3.04
C ALA A 183 0.45 0.30 -3.22
N TRP A 184 0.68 1.04 -2.14
CA TRP A 184 1.02 2.45 -2.19
C TRP A 184 2.44 2.71 -2.69
N LEU A 185 3.41 1.83 -2.45
CA LEU A 185 4.74 1.92 -3.07
C LEU A 185 4.63 1.82 -4.60
N HIS A 186 3.74 0.98 -5.12
CA HIS A 186 3.42 0.94 -6.55
C HIS A 186 2.75 2.24 -7.03
N ARG A 187 1.86 2.83 -6.23
CA ARG A 187 1.29 4.17 -6.51
C ARG A 187 2.34 5.27 -6.49
N GLU A 188 3.32 5.14 -5.61
CA GLU A 188 4.41 6.09 -5.44
C GLU A 188 5.37 6.02 -6.61
N GLY A 189 5.66 4.83 -7.14
CA GLY A 189 6.48 4.65 -8.33
C GLY A 189 7.55 3.57 -8.20
N TYR A 190 7.57 2.84 -7.10
CA TYR A 190 8.41 1.67 -6.95
C TYR A 190 7.86 0.49 -7.73
N ARG A 191 8.76 -0.30 -8.31
CA ARG A 191 8.40 -1.43 -9.18
C ARG A 191 9.22 -2.67 -8.84
N HIS A 192 8.64 -3.83 -9.10
CA HIS A 192 9.37 -5.09 -9.17
C HIS A 192 8.73 -6.00 -10.23
N PRO A 193 9.45 -7.02 -10.74
CA PRO A 193 8.86 -8.00 -11.64
C PRO A 193 7.71 -8.76 -10.96
N ALA A 194 6.73 -9.21 -11.75
CA ALA A 194 5.62 -10.01 -11.24
C ALA A 194 6.13 -11.26 -10.50
N GLY A 195 5.57 -11.53 -9.31
CA GLY A 195 5.97 -12.65 -8.46
C GLY A 195 7.36 -12.53 -7.82
N LYS A 196 8.07 -11.40 -7.98
CA LYS A 196 9.40 -11.17 -7.38
C LYS A 196 9.36 -10.04 -6.36
N TYR A 197 9.18 -10.40 -5.09
CA TYR A 197 9.13 -9.45 -3.98
C TYR A 197 10.42 -9.44 -3.15
N THR A 198 11.01 -10.63 -2.91
CA THR A 198 12.22 -10.78 -2.11
C THR A 198 13.39 -10.01 -2.72
N SER A 199 14.10 -9.27 -1.88
CA SER A 199 15.20 -8.36 -2.23
C SER A 199 14.84 -7.18 -3.13
N TYR A 200 13.61 -7.06 -3.63
CA TYR A 200 13.14 -5.86 -4.32
C TYR A 200 12.59 -4.88 -3.29
N PHE A 201 12.88 -3.59 -3.46
CA PHE A 201 12.57 -2.59 -2.44
C PHE A 201 11.09 -2.58 -2.04
N ALA A 202 10.15 -2.52 -2.98
CA ALA A 202 8.73 -2.46 -2.61
C ALA A 202 8.26 -3.72 -1.85
N GLY A 203 8.75 -4.90 -2.25
CA GLY A 203 8.46 -6.14 -1.54
C GLY A 203 9.07 -6.18 -0.14
N GLU A 204 10.37 -5.90 -0.02
CA GLU A 204 11.07 -5.93 1.28
C GLU A 204 10.62 -4.84 2.24
N ALA A 205 10.33 -3.63 1.76
CA ALA A 205 9.78 -2.55 2.58
C ALA A 205 8.46 -2.98 3.24
N SER A 206 7.59 -3.57 2.44
CA SER A 206 6.30 -4.07 2.90
C SER A 206 6.46 -5.23 3.87
N MET A 207 7.34 -6.19 3.57
CA MET A 207 7.59 -7.30 4.49
C MET A 207 8.30 -6.86 5.78
N CYS A 208 9.13 -5.82 5.75
CA CYS A 208 9.69 -5.20 6.95
C CYS A 208 8.58 -4.64 7.86
N ALA A 209 7.62 -3.91 7.28
CA ALA A 209 6.42 -3.48 7.99
C ALA A 209 5.62 -4.65 8.59
N MET A 210 5.39 -5.72 7.82
CA MET A 210 4.65 -6.90 8.31
C MET A 210 5.34 -7.58 9.51
N ARG A 211 6.68 -7.58 9.54
CA ARG A 211 7.50 -8.12 10.62
C ARG A 211 7.69 -7.16 11.80
N GLY A 212 7.16 -5.93 11.73
CA GLY A 212 7.45 -4.89 12.71
C GLY A 212 8.95 -4.56 12.75
N ASN A 213 9.58 -4.48 11.58
CA ASN A 213 11.01 -4.22 11.36
C ASN A 213 11.97 -5.26 12.00
N LYS A 214 11.47 -6.41 12.46
CA LYS A 214 12.29 -7.50 12.96
C LYS A 214 13.02 -8.22 11.82
N ASN A 215 14.15 -8.84 12.16
CA ASN A 215 14.91 -9.71 11.26
C ASN A 215 14.03 -10.86 10.73
N LYS A 216 14.33 -11.32 9.52
CA LYS A 216 13.78 -12.57 8.98
C LYS A 216 14.12 -13.75 9.90
N ILE A 217 13.17 -14.64 10.13
CA ILE A 217 13.37 -15.87 10.91
C ILE A 217 14.10 -16.88 10.03
N THR A 218 15.24 -17.40 10.51
CA THR A 218 16.01 -18.42 9.78
C THR A 218 15.13 -19.62 9.44
N GLY A 219 15.12 -20.04 8.16
CA GLY A 219 14.33 -21.17 7.68
C GLY A 219 12.84 -20.86 7.40
N GLN A 220 12.32 -19.68 7.78
CA GLN A 220 10.98 -19.26 7.41
C GLN A 220 10.98 -18.74 5.96
N SER A 221 10.06 -19.24 5.14
CA SER A 221 9.88 -18.73 3.77
C SER A 221 9.24 -17.34 3.77
N ASP A 222 9.71 -16.47 2.85
CA ASP A 222 9.11 -15.16 2.60
C ASP A 222 7.65 -15.28 2.10
N SER A 223 7.23 -16.45 1.59
CA SER A 223 5.86 -16.70 1.13
C SER A 223 4.80 -16.55 2.22
N VAL A 224 5.20 -16.62 3.50
CA VAL A 224 4.33 -16.28 4.64
C VAL A 224 3.81 -14.85 4.52
N TYR A 225 4.61 -13.95 3.96
CA TYR A 225 4.29 -12.53 3.75
C TYR A 225 3.83 -12.26 2.32
N THR A 226 4.55 -12.74 1.30
CA THR A 226 4.34 -12.31 -0.09
C THR A 226 3.02 -12.77 -0.69
N LYS A 227 2.40 -13.85 -0.16
CA LYS A 227 1.07 -14.30 -0.62
C LYS A 227 -0.05 -13.28 -0.40
N TYR A 228 0.17 -12.29 0.47
CA TYR A 228 -0.76 -11.22 0.78
C TYR A 228 -0.57 -9.97 -0.09
N LEU A 229 0.50 -9.93 -0.88
CA LEU A 229 0.84 -8.88 -1.84
C LEU A 229 0.16 -9.14 -3.20
N ASP A 230 0.27 -8.19 -4.13
CA ASP A 230 -0.46 -8.19 -5.41
C ASP A 230 0.12 -9.04 -6.53
#